data_AF-A0A7C3Q4V1-F1
#
_entry.id   AF-A0A7C3Q4V1-F1
#
_cell.length_a   1.000
_cell.length_b   1.000
_cell.length_c   1.000
_cell.angle_alpha   90.00
_cell.angle_beta   90.00
_cell.angle_gamma   90.00
#
_symmetry.space_group_name_H-M   'P 1'
#
loop_
_entity.id
_entity.type
_entity.pdbx_description
1 polymer ?
#
loop_
_entity_poly.entity_id
_entity_poly.type
_entity_poly.pdbx_seq_one_letter_code
_entity_poly.pdbx_strand_id
1 'polypeptide(L)'
;MFEDALSKKAQAILSRLSAYLTEWCFYLAGGSGLALQIGHRLSEDLDFFRQETFDTQRLSRLLEDQGGNLRYILQEQHTLIVEYEDVHLSFFQYGVPLIFPVLMVMGIPVADWRDIVAEKFKTLSQRGSKKDFYDFYDFYDFY
;
A
#
# COMPACT_ATOMS: atom_id res chain seq x y z
N MET A 1 7.39 -15.03 1.89
CA MET A 1 6.73 -13.95 1.13
C MET A 1 7.44 -13.77 -0.19
N PHE A 2 6.72 -13.26 -1.19
CA PHE A 2 7.18 -13.11 -2.56
C PHE A 2 7.70 -11.69 -2.79
N GLU A 3 8.90 -11.38 -2.31
CA GLU A 3 9.48 -10.02 -2.43
C GLU A 3 9.68 -9.61 -3.89
N ASP A 4 9.99 -10.55 -4.78
CA ASP A 4 10.09 -10.32 -6.23
C ASP A 4 8.75 -10.03 -6.91
N ALA A 5 7.63 -10.09 -6.17
CA ALA A 5 6.35 -9.58 -6.63
C ALA A 5 6.29 -8.04 -6.63
N LEU A 6 7.26 -7.35 -6.04
CA LEU A 6 7.45 -5.90 -6.17
C LEU A 6 8.58 -5.57 -7.14
N SER A 7 8.41 -4.48 -7.89
CA SER A 7 9.49 -3.96 -8.73
C SER A 7 10.72 -3.56 -7.88
N LYS A 8 11.92 -3.62 -8.46
CA LYS A 8 13.16 -3.22 -7.73
C LYS A 8 13.12 -1.76 -7.27
N LYS A 9 12.43 -0.88 -8.00
CA LYS A 9 12.19 0.51 -7.57
C LYS A 9 11.31 0.57 -6.31
N ALA A 10 10.19 -0.17 -6.31
CA ALA A 10 9.31 -0.23 -5.14
C ALA A 10 10.03 -0.81 -3.91
N GLN A 11 10.83 -1.86 -4.08
CA GLN A 11 11.64 -2.44 -3.01
C GLN A 11 12.65 -1.43 -2.41
N ALA A 12 13.30 -0.62 -3.26
CA ALA A 12 14.23 0.41 -2.82
C ALA A 12 13.53 1.52 -2.01
N ILE A 13 12.36 1.97 -2.49
CA ILE A 13 11.53 2.97 -1.79
C ILE A 13 11.07 2.43 -0.43
N LEU A 14 10.58 1.19 -0.37
CA LEU A 14 10.18 0.56 0.90
C LEU A 14 11.34 0.51 1.89
N SER A 15 12.52 0.13 1.42
CA SER A 15 13.72 0.09 2.28
C SER A 15 14.04 1.49 2.85
N ARG A 16 13.99 2.54 2.01
CA ARG A 16 14.24 3.93 2.43
C ARG A 16 13.19 4.46 3.40
N LEU A 17 11.92 4.13 3.21
CA LEU A 17 10.81 4.67 3.99
C LEU A 17 10.41 3.81 5.20
N SER A 18 10.96 2.60 5.35
CA SER A 18 10.53 1.57 6.31
C SER A 18 10.38 2.07 7.76
N ALA A 19 11.38 2.78 8.26
CA ALA A 19 11.38 3.33 9.61
C ALA A 19 10.23 4.33 9.82
N TYR A 20 10.02 5.23 8.87
CA TYR A 20 8.96 6.24 8.92
C TYR A 20 7.57 5.62 8.80
N LEU A 21 7.40 4.65 7.89
CA LEU A 21 6.14 3.91 7.74
C LEU A 21 5.74 3.24 9.06
N THR A 22 6.71 2.63 9.75
CA THR A 22 6.48 2.00 11.05
C THR A 22 6.19 3.03 12.15
N GLU A 23 7.00 4.08 12.25
CA GLU A 23 6.81 5.15 13.26
C GLU A 23 5.46 5.85 13.11
N TRP A 24 4.99 6.04 11.88
CA TRP A 24 3.73 6.71 11.57
C TRP A 24 2.54 5.75 11.50
N CYS A 25 2.73 4.48 11.88
CA CYS A 25 1.71 3.43 11.90
C CYS A 25 1.01 3.22 10.55
N PHE A 26 1.74 3.39 9.45
CA PHE A 26 1.26 3.01 8.12
C PHE A 26 1.48 1.52 7.88
N TYR A 27 0.51 0.87 7.24
CA TYR A 27 0.62 -0.48 6.72
C TYR A 27 0.37 -0.48 5.22
N LEU A 28 1.10 -1.34 4.50
CA LEU A 28 0.88 -1.58 3.08
C LEU A 28 -0.32 -2.53 2.90
N ALA A 29 -1.22 -2.22 1.98
CA ALA A 29 -2.33 -3.08 1.63
C ALA A 29 -2.56 -3.06 0.11
N GLY A 30 -3.81 -3.30 -0.31
CA GLY A 30 -4.19 -3.30 -1.71
C GLY A 30 -3.48 -4.38 -2.52
N GLY A 31 -3.33 -4.12 -3.82
CA GLY A 31 -2.76 -5.10 -4.75
C GLY A 31 -1.33 -5.52 -4.42
N SER A 32 -0.52 -4.60 -3.89
CA SER A 32 0.89 -4.84 -3.55
C SER A 32 1.06 -5.61 -2.26
N GLY A 33 0.25 -5.31 -1.24
CA GLY A 33 0.19 -6.12 -0.02
C GLY A 33 -0.26 -7.57 -0.29
N LEU A 34 -1.20 -7.76 -1.23
CA LEU A 34 -1.61 -9.10 -1.66
C LEU A 34 -0.51 -9.80 -2.46
N ALA A 35 0.09 -9.11 -3.44
CA ALA A 35 1.17 -9.66 -4.26
C ALA A 35 2.38 -10.14 -3.43
N LEU A 36 2.76 -9.41 -2.38
CA LEU A 36 3.81 -9.85 -1.45
C LEU A 36 3.48 -11.16 -0.72
N GLN A 37 2.20 -11.42 -0.48
CA GLN A 37 1.75 -12.60 0.28
C GLN A 37 1.55 -13.82 -0.59
N ILE A 38 0.99 -13.67 -1.79
CA ILE A 38 0.62 -14.81 -2.67
C ILE A 38 1.41 -14.89 -3.97
N GLY A 39 2.16 -13.85 -4.35
CA GLY A 39 3.05 -13.88 -5.51
C GLY A 39 2.35 -13.97 -6.87
N HIS A 40 1.07 -13.58 -6.94
CA HIS A 40 0.22 -13.80 -8.11
C HIS A 40 0.54 -12.89 -9.30
N ARG A 41 1.17 -11.73 -9.06
CA ARG A 41 1.60 -10.80 -10.11
C ARG A 41 2.70 -9.86 -9.64
N LEU A 42 3.38 -9.24 -10.60
CA LEU A 42 4.19 -8.06 -10.33
C LEU A 42 3.27 -6.88 -9.96
N SER A 43 3.66 -6.12 -8.94
CA SER A 43 2.98 -4.89 -8.51
C SER A 43 3.98 -3.75 -8.43
N GLU A 44 3.57 -2.60 -8.97
CA GLU A 44 4.43 -1.42 -9.09
C GLU A 44 4.00 -0.29 -8.16
N ASP A 45 2.71 -0.20 -7.81
CA ASP A 45 2.16 0.83 -6.92
C ASP A 45 2.37 0.46 -5.45
N LEU A 46 2.38 1.42 -4.52
CA LEU A 46 2.39 1.16 -3.08
C LEU A 46 1.27 1.95 -2.40
N ASP A 47 0.29 1.23 -1.87
CA ASP A 47 -0.86 1.82 -1.18
C ASP A 47 -0.74 1.61 0.33
N PHE A 48 -0.51 2.71 1.05
CA PHE A 48 -0.35 2.75 2.49
C PHE A 48 -1.60 3.29 3.17
N PHE A 49 -1.95 2.68 4.28
CA PHE A 49 -3.13 3.00 5.05
C PHE A 49 -2.76 3.13 6.52
N ARG A 50 -3.46 3.99 7.25
CA ARG A 50 -3.39 4.06 8.71
C ARG A 50 -4.76 4.40 9.29
N GLN A 51 -5.02 3.95 10.51
CA GLN A 51 -6.32 4.19 11.16
C GLN A 51 -6.51 5.66 11.54
N GLU A 52 -5.48 6.25 12.13
CA GLU A 52 -5.53 7.61 12.66
C GLU A 52 -5.34 8.67 11.59
N THR A 53 -5.86 9.87 11.81
CA THR A 53 -5.62 11.02 10.93
C THR A 53 -4.15 11.41 10.92
N PHE A 54 -3.62 11.81 9.76
CA PHE A 54 -2.25 12.33 9.63
C PHE A 54 -2.22 13.71 9.00
N ASP A 55 -1.11 14.41 9.26
CA ASP A 55 -0.78 15.67 8.62
C ASP A 55 -0.09 15.40 7.28
N THR A 56 -0.84 15.64 6.21
CA THR A 56 -0.37 15.47 4.85
C THR A 56 0.84 16.35 4.54
N GLN A 57 0.91 17.59 5.06
CA GLN A 57 2.04 18.48 4.81
C GLN A 57 3.31 17.97 5.47
N ARG A 58 3.21 17.42 6.68
CA ARG A 58 4.36 16.83 7.37
C ARG A 58 4.86 15.58 6.66
N LEU A 59 3.97 14.75 6.12
CA LEU A 59 4.35 13.60 5.30
C LEU A 59 5.00 14.02 3.97
N SER A 60 4.44 15.02 3.30
CA SER A 60 5.02 15.62 2.08
C SER A 60 6.45 16.08 2.30
N ARG A 61 6.71 16.86 3.36
CA ARG A 61 8.07 17.33 3.71
C ARG A 61 9.02 16.16 4.02
N LEU A 62 8.54 15.14 4.73
CA LEU A 62 9.34 13.95 5.01
C LEU A 62 9.80 13.28 3.71
N LEU A 63 8.90 13.12 2.72
CA LEU A 63 9.24 12.54 1.42
C LEU A 63 10.25 13.42 0.66
N GLU A 64 10.11 14.74 0.71
CA GLU A 64 11.07 15.68 0.13
C GLU A 64 12.45 15.56 0.78
N ASP A 65 12.51 15.45 2.11
CA ASP A 65 13.75 15.31 2.89
C ASP A 65 14.48 13.99 2.61
N GLN A 66 13.78 12.96 2.11
CA GLN A 66 14.39 11.70 1.65
C GLN A 66 15.07 11.83 0.28
N GLY A 67 15.00 13.00 -0.37
CA GLY A 67 15.54 13.25 -1.70
C GLY A 67 14.76 12.53 -2.80
N GLY A 68 15.33 12.40 -4.00
CA GLY A 68 14.65 11.74 -5.14
C GLY A 68 13.66 12.64 -5.88
N ASN A 69 13.13 12.14 -6.99
CA ASN A 69 12.14 12.87 -7.79
C ASN A 69 10.74 12.66 -7.19
N LEU A 70 10.11 13.72 -6.70
CA LEU A 70 8.76 13.71 -6.11
C LEU A 70 7.82 14.57 -6.94
N ARG A 71 6.73 13.98 -7.42
CA ARG A 71 5.66 14.66 -8.15
C ARG A 71 4.34 14.47 -7.42
N TYR A 72 3.70 15.58 -7.04
CA TYR A 72 2.39 15.55 -6.40
C TYR A 72 1.28 15.26 -7.42
N ILE A 73 0.39 14.33 -7.07
CA ILE A 73 -0.81 14.00 -7.85
C ILE A 73 -2.05 14.50 -7.11
N LEU A 74 -2.14 14.22 -5.81
CA LEU A 74 -3.22 14.67 -4.94
C LEU A 74 -2.68 14.96 -3.54
N GLN A 75 -3.06 16.09 -2.98
CA GLN A 75 -2.75 16.44 -1.61
C GLN A 75 -4.00 17.04 -0.97
N GLU A 76 -4.68 16.23 -0.18
CA GLU A 76 -5.90 16.59 0.54
C GLU A 76 -5.75 16.25 2.01
N GLN A 77 -6.76 16.63 2.80
CA GLN A 77 -6.81 16.26 4.20
C GLN A 77 -6.83 14.73 4.33
N HIS A 78 -5.80 14.17 4.97
CA HIS A 78 -5.64 12.73 5.23
C HIS A 78 -5.52 11.84 3.97
N THR A 79 -5.22 12.44 2.82
CA THR A 79 -4.92 11.74 1.57
C THR A 79 -3.73 12.37 0.89
N LEU A 80 -2.71 11.57 0.60
CA LEU A 80 -1.56 11.98 -0.20
C LEU A 80 -1.36 10.97 -1.32
N ILE A 81 -1.33 11.43 -2.56
CA ILE A 81 -0.96 10.62 -3.72
C ILE A 81 0.17 11.34 -4.43
N VAL A 82 1.27 10.63 -4.59
CA VAL A 82 2.48 11.14 -5.23
C VAL A 82 3.04 10.08 -6.17
N GLU A 83 3.84 10.53 -7.11
CA GLU A 83 4.78 9.69 -7.82
C GLU A 83 6.17 10.01 -7.27
N TYR A 84 6.86 8.99 -6.79
CA TYR A 84 8.17 9.10 -6.16
C TYR A 84 9.13 8.14 -6.86
N GLU A 85 10.14 8.69 -7.54
CA GLU A 85 11.08 7.92 -8.37
C GLU A 85 10.37 6.96 -9.36
N ASP A 86 9.35 7.48 -10.04
CA ASP A 86 8.48 6.77 -10.99
C ASP A 86 7.61 5.65 -10.37
N VAL A 87 7.43 5.66 -9.05
CA VAL A 87 6.56 4.72 -8.32
C VAL A 87 5.38 5.48 -7.75
N HIS A 88 4.16 5.01 -8.01
CA HIS A 88 2.97 5.58 -7.39
C HIS A 88 2.91 5.20 -5.91
N LEU A 89 2.88 6.20 -5.05
CA LEU A 89 2.65 6.05 -3.62
C LEU A 89 1.34 6.72 -3.25
N SER A 90 0.49 5.97 -2.57
CA SER A 90 -0.76 6.48 -2.01
C SER A 90 -0.74 6.32 -0.49
N PHE A 91 -1.16 7.35 0.24
CA PHE A 91 -1.30 7.33 1.69
C PHE A 91 -2.70 7.77 2.06
N PHE A 92 -3.41 6.93 2.79
CA PHE A 92 -4.80 7.15 3.17
C PHE A 92 -5.02 6.99 4.67
N GLN A 93 -5.90 7.82 5.22
CA GLN A 93 -6.53 7.50 6.48
C GLN A 93 -7.69 6.56 6.20
N TYR A 94 -7.71 5.43 6.91
CA TYR A 94 -8.72 4.41 6.76
C TYR A 94 -9.22 3.96 8.12
N GLY A 95 -10.39 4.45 8.50
CA GLY A 95 -10.93 4.29 9.86
C GLY A 95 -11.45 2.89 10.20
N VAL A 96 -11.39 1.94 9.26
CA VAL A 96 -11.77 0.55 9.54
C VAL A 96 -10.56 -0.17 10.13
N PRO A 97 -10.67 -0.72 11.35
CA PRO A 97 -9.56 -1.44 11.98
C PRO A 97 -9.29 -2.76 11.26
N LEU A 98 -8.02 -3.16 11.23
CA LEU A 98 -7.62 -4.50 10.77
C LEU A 98 -8.17 -5.56 11.73
N ILE A 99 -8.65 -6.67 11.18
CA ILE A 99 -9.16 -7.80 11.97
C ILE A 99 -8.00 -8.72 12.34
N PHE A 100 -7.03 -8.88 11.44
CA PHE A 100 -5.88 -9.74 11.63
C PHE A 100 -4.62 -8.92 11.93
N PRO A 101 -3.64 -9.50 12.65
CA PRO A 101 -2.36 -8.85 12.88
C PRO A 101 -1.65 -8.53 11.56
N VAL A 102 -0.97 -7.39 11.50
CA VAL A 102 -0.09 -7.07 10.39
C VAL A 102 1.08 -8.05 10.30
N LEU A 103 1.53 -8.29 9.07
CA LEU A 103 2.72 -9.06 8.78
C LEU A 103 3.90 -8.10 8.58
N MET A 104 5.04 -8.40 9.19
CA MET A 104 6.26 -7.61 8.97
C MET A 104 7.01 -8.15 7.77
N VAL A 105 7.10 -7.36 6.70
CA VAL A 105 7.71 -7.74 5.42
C VAL A 105 8.70 -6.66 5.03
N MET A 106 9.96 -6.99 4.78
CA MET A 106 10.99 -6.00 4.44
C MET A 106 11.06 -4.79 5.41
N GLY A 107 10.76 -5.03 6.70
CA GLY A 107 10.76 -3.99 7.73
C GLY A 107 9.53 -3.06 7.72
N ILE A 108 8.49 -3.35 6.92
CA ILE A 108 7.23 -2.60 6.93
C ILE A 108 6.05 -3.45 7.39
N PRO A 109 5.03 -2.85 8.03
CA PRO A 109 3.76 -3.51 8.28
C PRO A 109 2.98 -3.73 6.98
N VAL A 110 2.43 -4.92 6.79
CA VAL A 110 1.56 -5.28 5.66
C VAL A 110 0.26 -5.87 6.21
N ALA A 111 -0.88 -5.42 5.70
CA ALA A 111 -2.18 -5.99 6.08
C ALA A 111 -2.24 -7.47 5.72
N ASP A 112 -2.87 -8.29 6.57
CA ASP A 112 -3.10 -9.70 6.26
C ASP A 112 -3.97 -9.82 4.99
N TRP A 113 -3.68 -10.80 4.14
CA TRP A 113 -4.42 -11.01 2.89
C TRP A 113 -5.94 -11.12 3.12
N ARG A 114 -6.39 -11.63 4.27
CA ARG A 114 -7.82 -11.73 4.60
C ARG A 114 -8.48 -10.36 4.72
N ASP A 115 -7.80 -9.41 5.36
CA ASP A 115 -8.28 -8.02 5.44
C ASP A 115 -8.23 -7.35 4.06
N ILE A 116 -7.18 -7.59 3.26
CA ILE A 116 -7.05 -7.04 1.91
C ILE A 116 -8.16 -7.55 0.99
N VAL A 117 -8.45 -8.85 1.01
CA VAL A 117 -9.51 -9.47 0.21
C VAL A 117 -10.88 -8.98 0.66
N ALA A 118 -11.12 -8.88 1.97
CA ALA A 118 -12.37 -8.33 2.50
C ALA A 118 -12.61 -6.89 2.01
N GLU A 119 -11.58 -6.04 1.99
CA GLU A 119 -11.70 -4.68 1.47
C GLU A 119 -11.97 -4.64 -0.03
N LYS A 120 -11.37 -5.56 -0.80
CA LYS A 120 -11.68 -5.70 -2.23
C LYS A 120 -13.13 -6.10 -2.46
N PHE A 121 -13.68 -7.05 -1.70
CA PHE A 121 -15.10 -7.40 -1.78
C PHE A 121 -16.01 -6.21 -1.49
N LYS A 122 -15.71 -5.46 -0.44
CA LYS A 122 -16.43 -4.23 -0.09
C LYS A 122 -16.39 -3.23 -1.24
N THR A 123 -15.21 -2.96 -1.80
CA THR A 123 -15.04 -2.01 -2.90
C THR A 123 -15.74 -2.48 -4.18
N LEU A 124 -15.68 -3.78 -4.51
CA LEU A 124 -16.37 -4.38 -5.64
C LEU A 124 -17.89 -4.20 -5.55
N SER A 125 -18.47 -4.52 -4.39
CA SER A 125 -19.91 -4.35 -4.14
C SER A 125 -20.37 -2.89 -4.27
N GLN A 126 -19.46 -1.94 -4.17
CA GLN A 126 -19.75 -0.50 -4.20
C GLN A 126 -19.43 0.18 -5.54
N ARG A 127 -18.40 -0.27 -6.27
CA ARG A 127 -17.86 0.46 -7.45
C ARG A 127 -17.57 -0.39 -8.69
N GLY A 128 -17.40 -1.71 -8.57
CA GLY A 128 -17.11 -2.63 -9.68
C GLY A 128 -15.98 -2.20 -10.64
N SER A 129 -14.70 -2.49 -10.32
CA SER A 129 -13.57 -2.23 -11.22
C SER A 129 -12.97 -3.52 -11.83
N LYS A 130 -12.43 -3.46 -13.06
CA LYS A 130 -11.83 -4.62 -13.75
C LYS A 130 -10.61 -5.21 -13.01
N LYS A 131 -9.79 -4.39 -12.34
CA LYS A 131 -8.60 -4.85 -11.60
C LYS A 131 -8.99 -5.71 -10.39
N ASP A 132 -10.12 -5.38 -9.76
CA ASP A 132 -10.63 -6.13 -8.62
C ASP A 132 -11.20 -7.51 -9.02
N PHE A 133 -11.68 -7.67 -10.26
CA PHE A 133 -12.09 -8.98 -10.79
C PHE A 133 -10.90 -9.93 -11.02
N TYR A 134 -9.76 -9.43 -11.52
CA TYR A 134 -8.56 -10.27 -11.71
C TYR A 134 -7.99 -10.74 -10.38
N ASP A 135 -7.83 -9.84 -9.40
CA ASP A 135 -7.33 -10.23 -8.08
C ASP A 135 -8.26 -11.26 -7.39
N PHE A 136 -9.58 -11.25 -7.67
CA PHE A 136 -10.51 -12.28 -7.21
C PHE A 136 -10.37 -13.62 -7.95
N TYR A 137 -10.28 -13.59 -9.28
CA TYR A 137 -10.10 -14.79 -10.09
C TYR A 137 -8.82 -15.54 -9.67
N ASP A 138 -7.71 -14.81 -9.53
CA ASP A 138 -6.46 -15.40 -9.09
C ASP A 138 -6.59 -15.94 -7.65
N PHE A 139 -7.21 -15.19 -6.73
CA PHE A 139 -7.43 -15.68 -5.36
C PHE A 139 -8.25 -16.97 -5.31
N TYR A 140 -9.28 -17.11 -6.16
CA TYR A 140 -10.09 -18.32 -6.25
C TYR A 140 -9.30 -19.53 -6.79
N ASP A 141 -8.37 -19.33 -7.72
CA ASP A 141 -7.54 -20.42 -8.27
C ASP A 141 -6.41 -20.88 -7.32
N PHE A 142 -6.08 -20.11 -6.28
CA PHE A 142 -5.08 -20.46 -5.26
C PHE A 142 -5.66 -21.26 -4.07
N TYR A 143 -6.99 -21.47 -3.99
CA TYR A 143 -7.69 -22.23 -2.94
C TYR A 143 -8.62 -23.31 -3.52
#